data_AF-K1YCI7-F1
#
_entry.id   AF-K1YCI7-F1
#
_cell.length_a   1.000
_cell.length_b   1.000
_cell.length_c   1.000
_cell.angle_alpha   90.00
_cell.angle_beta   90.00
_cell.angle_gamma   90.00
#
_symmetry.space_group_name_H-M   'P 1'
#
loop_
_entity.id
_entity.type
_entity.pdbx_description
1 polymer ?
#
loop_
_entity_poly.entity_id
_entity_poly.type
_entity_poly.pdbx_seq_one_letter_code
_entity_poly.pdbx_strand_id
1 'polypeptide(L)' 'MVAGNLKVSYAATGVNVELAIPTSIVGDKFRVSGMAEAKRIVVPMKMAEGLFWVELMYV' A
#
# COMPACT_ATOMS: atom_id res chain seq x y z
N MET A 1 -0.71 -9.85 -5.80
CA MET A 1 -1.34 -9.20 -6.97
C MET A 1 -1.08 -7.69 -6.97
N VAL A 2 -1.56 -6.91 -5.98
CA VAL A 2 -1.34 -5.43 -5.94
C VAL A 2 0.14 -5.05 -5.80
N ALA A 3 0.79 -5.42 -4.69
CA ALA A 3 2.21 -5.10 -4.45
C ALA A 3 3.16 -5.69 -5.53
N GLY A 4 2.83 -6.88 -6.04
CA GLY A 4 3.56 -7.52 -7.15
C GLY A 4 3.50 -6.70 -8.44
N ASN A 5 2.30 -6.25 -8.84
CA ASN A 5 2.17 -5.38 -10.02
C ASN A 5 2.83 -4.01 -9.80
N LEU A 6 2.79 -3.46 -8.59
CA LEU A 6 3.54 -2.25 -8.25
C LEU A 6 5.05 -2.46 -8.47
N LYS A 7 5.63 -3.58 -8.00
CA LYS A 7 7.05 -3.91 -8.25
C LYS A 7 7.36 -3.93 -9.75
N VAL A 8 6.52 -4.60 -10.56
CA VAL A 8 6.71 -4.67 -12.02
C VAL A 8 6.65 -3.29 -12.66
N SER A 9 5.66 -2.46 -12.29
CA SER A 9 5.51 -1.10 -12.82
C SER A 9 6.67 -0.19 -12.42
N TYR A 10 7.14 -0.26 -11.17
CA TYR A 10 8.29 0.52 -10.73
C TYR A 10 9.57 0.10 -11.44
N ALA A 11 9.79 -1.21 -11.64
CA ALA A 11 10.93 -1.71 -12.38
C ALA A 11 10.95 -1.19 -13.83
N ALA A 12 9.79 -1.05 -14.48
CA ALA A 12 9.68 -0.44 -15.81
C ALA A 12 10.11 1.04 -15.85
N THR A 13 10.04 1.75 -14.71
CA THR A 13 10.53 3.13 -14.55
C THR A 13 11.95 3.23 -13.98
N GLY A 14 12.65 2.10 -13.83
CA GLY A 14 14.03 2.06 -13.32
C GLY A 14 14.15 2.06 -11.79
N VAL A 15 13.05 1.87 -11.07
CA VAL A 15 13.03 1.79 -9.60
C VAL A 15 12.84 0.33 -9.19
N ASN A 16 13.86 -0.28 -8.60
CA ASN A 16 13.74 -1.66 -8.09
C ASN A 16 13.25 -1.66 -6.64
N VAL A 17 12.20 -2.43 -6.36
CA VAL A 17 11.57 -2.55 -5.05
C VAL A 17 11.53 -4.02 -4.64
N GLU A 18 12.01 -4.33 -3.45
CA GLU A 18 11.86 -5.66 -2.86
C GLU A 18 10.62 -5.73 -1.97
N LEU A 19 9.90 -6.85 -2.04
CA LEU A 19 8.64 -7.04 -1.33
C LEU A 19 8.85 -7.93 -0.11
N ALA A 20 8.33 -7.50 1.04
CA ALA A 20 8.23 -8.32 2.23
C ALA A 20 7.02 -9.26 2.18
N ILE A 21 6.97 -10.20 3.13
CA ILE A 21 5.82 -11.10 3.32
C ILE A 21 4.62 -10.24 3.79
N PRO A 22 3.42 -10.40 3.18
CA PRO A 22 2.25 -9.64 3.58
C PRO A 22 1.76 -10.06 4.97
N THR A 23 1.40 -9.06 5.79
CA THR A 23 0.77 -9.25 7.10
C THR A 23 -0.69 -8.83 7.04
N SER A 24 -1.57 -9.65 7.62
CA SER A 24 -3.01 -9.35 7.72
C SER A 24 -3.35 -8.93 9.15
N ILE A 25 -4.18 -7.89 9.28
CA ILE A 25 -4.70 -7.40 10.57
C ILE A 25 -6.23 -7.42 10.46
N VAL A 26 -6.91 -7.96 11.48
CA VAL A 26 -8.37 -8.07 11.52
C VAL A 26 -8.89 -7.45 12.81
N GLY A 27 -9.90 -6.59 12.71
CA GLY A 27 -10.58 -5.96 13.83
C GLY A 27 -11.54 -4.87 13.36
N ASP A 28 -12.47 -4.45 14.22
CA ASP A 28 -13.51 -3.47 13.86
C ASP A 28 -12.92 -2.11 13.48
N LYS A 29 -11.84 -1.71 14.16
CA LYS A 29 -11.11 -0.46 13.91
C LYS A 29 -9.63 -0.67 14.23
N PHE A 30 -8.76 -0.20 13.34
CA PHE A 30 -7.31 -0.21 13.53
C PHE A 30 -6.71 1.10 13.02
N ARG A 31 -5.52 1.44 13.52
CA ARG A 31 -4.75 2.60 13.08
C ARG A 31 -3.39 2.13 12.58
N VAL A 32 -3.02 2.58 11.38
CA VAL A 32 -1.70 2.32 10.78
C VAL A 32 -0.91 3.62 10.71
N SER A 33 0.30 3.59 11.26
CA SER A 33 1.29 4.67 11.19
C SER A 33 2.53 4.22 10.42
N GLY A 34 3.19 5.16 9.77
CA GLY A 34 4.39 4.91 8.96
C GLY A 34 5.69 5.24 9.68
N MET A 35 6.77 5.20 8.90
CA MET A 35 8.10 5.65 9.32
C MET A 35 8.13 7.17 9.48
N ALA A 36 9.09 7.68 10.27
CA ALA A 36 9.33 9.11 10.38
C ALA A 36 9.65 9.70 8.99
N GLU A 37 9.15 10.92 8.73
CA GLU A 37 9.32 11.66 7.47
C GLU A 37 8.71 11.02 6.21
N ALA A 38 8.01 9.89 6.36
CA ALA A 38 7.39 9.24 5.21
C ALA A 38 6.30 10.11 4.57
N LYS A 39 6.39 10.26 3.25
CA LYS A 39 5.31 10.79 2.43
C LYS A 39 4.22 9.73 2.32
N ARG A 40 2.97 10.12 2.56
CA ARG A 40 1.80 9.24 2.53
C ARG A 40 0.90 9.60 1.35
N ILE A 41 0.62 8.61 0.51
CA ILE A 41 -0.34 8.71 -0.60
C ILE A 41 -1.46 7.71 -0.35
N VAL A 42 -2.71 8.17 -0.40
CA VAL A 42 -3.91 7.34 -0.20
C VAL A 42 -4.78 7.40 -1.45
N VAL A 43 -5.14 6.23 -1.97
CA VAL A 43 -6.07 6.07 -3.09
C VAL A 43 -7.34 5.37 -2.58
N PRO A 44 -8.42 6.10 -2.30
CA PRO A 44 -9.68 5.51 -1.90
C PRO A 44 -10.41 4.92 -3.11
N MET A 45 -11.01 3.76 -2.91
CA MET A 45 -11.79 3.02 -3.88
C MET A 45 -13.17 2.73 -3.30
N LYS A 46 -14.19 3.00 -4.11
CA LYS A 46 -15.57 2.67 -3.77
C LYS A 46 -15.94 1.33 -4.41
N MET A 47 -16.40 0.41 -3.57
CA MET A 47 -16.90 -0.90 -3.96
C MET A 47 -18.41 -0.98 -3.69
N ALA A 48 -19.06 -2.05 -4.15
CA ALA A 48 -20.47 -2.28 -3.90
C ALA A 48 -20.76 -2.41 -2.39
N GLU A 49 -19.90 -3.11 -1.65
CA GLU A 49 -20.09 -3.37 -0.22
C GLU A 49 -19.50 -2.28 0.71
N GLY A 50 -18.78 -1.29 0.17
CA GLY A 50 -18.18 -0.25 1.01
C GLY A 50 -16.98 0.47 0.42
N LEU A 51 -16.16 1.04 1.31
CA LEU A 51 -14.92 1.74 0.96
C LEU A 51 -13.72 0.84 1.26
N PHE A 52 -12.80 0.81 0.31
CA PHE A 52 -11.47 0.22 0.45
C PHE A 52 -10.44 1.28 0.08
N TRP A 53 -9.25 1.27 0.66
CA TRP A 53 -8.19 2.16 0.21
C TRP A 53 -6.87 1.42 0.10
N VAL A 54 -6.03 1.89 -0.81
CA VAL A 54 -4.62 1.52 -0.88
C VAL A 54 -3.82 2.71 -0.38
N GLU A 55 -2.92 2.44 0.55
CA GLU A 55 -2.01 3.44 1.12
C GLU A 55 -0.57 3.06 0.77
N LEU A 56 0.21 4.04 0.32
CA LEU A 56 1.63 3.91 0.05
C LEU A 56 2.39 4.92 0.90
N MET A 57 3.44 4.45 1.58
CA MET A 57 4.37 5.28 2.34
C MET A 57 5.78 5.07 1.83
N TYR A 58 6.52 6.15 1.63
CA TYR A 58 7.91 6.12 1.19
C TYR A 58 8.69 7.32 1.75
N VAL A 59 10.02 7.19 1.78
CA VAL A 59 10.95 8.27 2.12
C VAL A 59 11.67 8.68 0.85
#